data_AF-A0A5C9C4S3-F1
#
_entry.id   AF-A0A5C9C4S3-F1
#
_cell.length_a   1.000
_cell.length_b   1.000
_cell.length_c   1.000
_cell.angle_alpha   90.00
_cell.angle_beta   90.00
_cell.angle_gamma   90.00
#
_symmetry.space_group_name_H-M   'P 1'
#
loop_
_entity.id
_entity.type
_entity.pdbx_description
1 polymer ?
#
loop_
_entity_poly.entity_id
_entity_poly.type
_entity_poly.pdbx_seq_one_letter_code
_entity_poly.pdbx_strand_id
1 'polypeptide(L)' 'GRLKKLIAKHQVRMVLIFGKHDRIILTKRGTRFSQNLEHLITVKEIEAGHQLLQEKYAKTIAAFFVG' A
#
# COMPACT_ATOMS: atom_id res chain seq x y z
N GLY A 1 -15.31 -5.97 4.26
CA GLY A 1 -14.92 -7.33 3.88
C GLY A 1 -14.27 -8.05 5.06
N ARG A 2 -14.22 -9.40 5.03
CA ARG A 2 -13.65 -10.23 6.11
C ARG A 2 -12.22 -9.80 6.51
N LEU A 3 -11.38 -9.49 5.53
CA LEU A 3 -10.00 -9.02 5.77
C LEU A 3 -9.95 -7.71 6.57
N LYS A 4 -10.73 -6.68 6.21
CA LYS A 4 -10.82 -5.42 6.97
C LYS A 4 -11.18 -5.64 8.44
N LYS A 5 -12.11 -6.58 8.71
CA LYS A 5 -12.50 -6.95 10.08
C LYS A 5 -11.34 -7.59 10.84
N LEU A 6 -10.54 -8.44 10.19
CA LEU A 6 -9.35 -9.04 10.81
C LEU A 6 -8.26 -8.00 11.08
N ILE A 7 -8.01 -7.10 10.13
CA ILE A 7 -7.05 -5.99 10.29
C ILE A 7 -7.42 -5.15 11.51
N ALA A 8 -8.69 -4.73 11.60
CA ALA A 8 -9.17 -3.94 12.74
C ALA A 8 -9.12 -4.72 14.05
N LYS A 9 -9.57 -5.98 14.05
CA LYS A 9 -9.58 -6.84 15.25
C LYS A 9 -8.18 -7.06 15.82
N HIS A 10 -7.19 -7.25 14.95
CA HIS A 10 -5.82 -7.57 15.34
C HIS A 10 -4.86 -6.37 15.28
N GLN A 11 -5.38 -5.16 15.01
CA GLN A 11 -4.60 -3.92 14.92
C GLN A 11 -3.38 -4.03 13.99
N VAL A 12 -3.54 -4.74 12.86
CA VAL A 12 -2.46 -4.99 11.91
C VAL A 12 -2.19 -3.71 11.11
N ARG A 13 -1.00 -3.13 11.28
CA ARG A 13 -0.57 -1.99 10.46
C ARG A 13 -0.11 -2.47 9.10
N MET A 14 -0.59 -1.83 8.04
CA MET A 14 -0.29 -2.17 6.66
C MET A 14 0.16 -0.94 5.88
N VAL A 15 1.14 -1.15 4.99
CA VAL A 15 1.51 -0.18 3.96
C VAL A 15 1.21 -0.82 2.60
N LEU A 16 0.32 -0.19 1.85
CA LEU A 16 0.00 -0.59 0.47
C LEU A 16 0.78 0.30 -0.49
N ILE A 17 1.59 -0.30 -1.35
CA ILE A 17 2.47 0.43 -2.27
C ILE A 17 1.99 0.20 -3.69
N PHE A 18 1.81 1.28 -4.45
CA PHE A 18 1.37 1.26 -5.84
C PHE A 18 2.35 1.99 -6.74
N GLY A 19 2.44 1.56 -8.00
CA GLY A 19 3.11 2.31 -9.04
C GLY A 19 2.19 3.40 -9.57
N LYS A 20 2.65 4.65 -9.56
CA LYS A 20 1.88 5.81 -10.07
C LYS A 20 1.45 5.63 -11.53
N HIS A 21 2.25 4.92 -12.33
CA HIS A 21 2.00 4.67 -13.75
C HIS A 21 1.44 3.26 -14.01
N ASP A 22 1.05 2.52 -12.96
CA ASP A 22 0.40 1.22 -13.10
C ASP A 22 -1.01 1.39 -13.70
N ARG A 23 -1.26 0.70 -14.82
CA ARG A 23 -2.56 0.71 -15.51
C ARG A 23 -3.41 -0.53 -15.20
N ILE A 24 -2.83 -1.52 -14.51
CA ILE A 24 -3.45 -2.80 -14.15
C ILE A 24 -4.02 -2.70 -12.72
N ILE A 25 -3.19 -2.35 -11.74
CA ILE A 25 -3.59 -2.23 -10.33
C ILE A 25 -3.52 -0.76 -9.91
N LEU A 26 -4.65 -0.07 -10.09
CA LEU A 26 -4.76 1.37 -9.80
C LEU A 26 -4.75 1.66 -8.29
N THR A 27 -4.01 2.68 -7.86
CA THR A 27 -3.97 3.17 -6.47
C THR A 27 -5.35 3.45 -5.88
N LYS A 28 -6.30 3.94 -6.70
CA LYS A 28 -7.70 4.18 -6.30
C LYS A 28 -8.33 2.96 -5.61
N ARG A 29 -7.93 1.73 -5.99
CA ARG A 29 -8.40 0.50 -5.34
C ARG A 29 -7.86 0.38 -3.90
N GLY A 30 -6.58 0.69 -3.70
CA GLY A 30 -5.94 0.79 -2.38
C GLY A 30 -6.58 1.86 -1.52
N THR A 31 -6.79 3.06 -2.05
CA THR A 31 -7.47 4.16 -1.31
C THR A 31 -8.89 3.76 -0.89
N ARG A 32 -9.66 3.12 -1.78
CA ARG A 32 -10.99 2.59 -1.41
C ARG A 32 -10.90 1.48 -0.36
N PHE A 33 -9.85 0.67 -0.40
CA PHE A 33 -9.61 -0.36 0.61
C PHE A 33 -9.18 0.23 1.96
N SER A 34 -8.43 1.31 2.02
CA SER A 34 -8.04 1.94 3.30
C SER A 34 -9.20 2.66 3.99
N GLN A 35 -10.29 2.97 3.28
CA GLN A 35 -11.46 3.66 3.85
C GLN A 35 -11.95 3.04 5.16
N ASN A 36 -12.09 3.88 6.19
CA ASN A 36 -12.45 3.58 7.58
C ASN A 36 -11.38 2.83 8.39
N LEU A 37 -10.17 2.69 7.86
CA LEU A 37 -9.02 2.04 8.49
C LEU A 37 -7.72 2.82 8.23
N GLU A 38 -7.80 4.11 7.95
CA GLU A 38 -6.67 4.96 7.58
C GLU A 38 -5.62 5.07 8.71
N HIS A 39 -6.04 4.86 9.96
CA HIS A 39 -5.16 4.77 11.13
C HIS A 39 -4.33 3.47 11.17
N LEU A 40 -4.72 2.44 10.40
CA LEU A 40 -4.01 1.16 10.30
C LEU A 40 -3.39 0.94 8.91
N ILE A 41 -3.96 1.51 7.86
CA ILE A 41 -3.60 1.25 6.47
C ILE A 41 -3.13 2.55 5.84
N THR A 42 -1.84 2.62 5.51
CA THR A 42 -1.28 3.71 4.72
C THR A 42 -1.16 3.30 3.26
N VAL A 43 -1.54 4.19 2.35
CA VAL A 43 -1.35 4.00 0.91
C VAL A 43 -0.20 4.88 0.43
N LYS A 44 0.74 4.31 -0.29
CA LYS A 44 1.92 4.97 -0.86
C LYS A 44 1.96 4.76 -2.36
N GLU A 45 2.40 5.79 -3.08
CA GLU A 45 2.71 5.71 -4.50
C GLU A 45 4.21 5.94 -4.71
N ILE A 46 4.78 5.25 -5.69
CA ILE A 46 6.13 5.50 -6.17
C ILE A 46 6.12 5.71 -7.70
N GLU A 47 7.13 6.41 -8.21
CA GLU A 47 7.34 6.64 -9.64
C GLU A 47 7.77 5.33 -10.36
N ALA A 48 6.81 4.41 -10.48
CA ALA A 48 6.95 3.10 -11.10
C ALA A 48 5.69 2.76 -11.90
N GLY A 49 5.85 1.84 -12.86
CA GLY A 49 4.73 1.15 -13.50
C GLY A 49 4.28 -0.06 -12.68
N HIS A 50 3.68 -1.03 -13.35
CA HIS A 50 3.15 -2.24 -12.70
C HIS A 50 4.22 -3.08 -11.96
N GLN A 51 5.43 -3.17 -12.53
CA GLN A 51 6.52 -3.94 -11.96
C GLN A 51 7.35 -3.10 -10.98
N LEU A 52 6.86 -2.96 -9.76
CA LEU A 52 7.47 -2.09 -8.74
C LEU A 52 8.39 -2.82 -7.74
N LEU A 53 8.30 -4.16 -7.65
CA LEU A 53 9.18 -4.98 -6.79
C LEU A 53 10.50 -5.28 -7.51
N GLN A 54 11.27 -4.23 -7.78
CA GLN A 54 12.59 -4.31 -8.40
C GLN A 54 13.63 -3.66 -7.49
N GLU A 55 14.87 -4.11 -7.58
CA GLU A 55 15.97 -3.66 -6.73
C GLU A 55 16.17 -2.14 -6.76
N LYS A 56 16.03 -1.51 -7.93
CA LYS A 56 16.09 -0.04 -8.08
C LYS A 56 15.09 0.73 -7.21
N TYR A 57 14.00 0.10 -6.77
CA TYR A 57 12.98 0.69 -5.90
C TYR A 57 13.10 0.24 -4.44
N ALA A 58 13.99 -0.70 -4.12
CA ALA A 58 14.08 -1.31 -2.81
C ALA A 58 14.32 -0.26 -1.71
N LYS A 59 15.22 0.71 -1.94
CA LYS A 59 15.49 1.80 -1.00
C LYS A 59 14.25 2.66 -0.73
N THR A 60 13.51 3.02 -1.78
CA THR A 60 12.27 3.81 -1.67
C THR A 60 11.18 3.04 -0.91
N ILE A 61 11.03 1.75 -1.19
CA ILE A 61 10.08 0.87 -0.51
C ILE A 61 10.44 0.72 0.97
N ALA A 62 11.71 0.44 1.27
CA ALA A 62 12.19 0.25 2.64
C ALA A 62 11.97 1.50 3.50
N ALA A 63 12.13 2.70 2.93
CA ALA A 63 11.89 3.96 3.62
C ALA A 63 10.44 4.13 4.15
N PHE A 64 9.47 3.33 3.68
CA PHE A 64 8.11 3.35 4.25
C PHE A 64 7.94 2.51 5.51
N PHE A 65 8.93 1.67 5.84
CA PHE A 65 8.88 0.76 6.99
C PHE A 65 9.91 1.09 8.07
N VAL A 66 10.90 1.93 7.75
CA VAL A 66 11.89 2.42 8.70
C VAL A 66 11.40 3.76 9.25
N GLY A 67 11.09 3.77 10.55
CA GLY A 67 10.88 4.95 11.38
C GLY A 67 11.83 4.89 12.56
#